data_AF-A0A377AHJ2-F1
#
_entry.id   AF-A0A377AHJ2-F1
#
_cell.length_a   1.000
_cell.length_b   1.000
_cell.length_c   1.000
_cell.angle_alpha   90.00
_cell.angle_beta   90.00
_cell.angle_gamma   90.00
#
_symmetry.space_group_name_H-M   'P 1'
#
loop_
_entity.id
_entity.type
_entity.pdbx_description
1 polymer ?
#
loop_
_entity_poly.entity_id
_entity_poly.type
_entity_poly.pdbx_seq_one_letter_code
_entity_poly.pdbx_strand_id
1 'polypeptide(L)'
;MSSIKKSGKVDGAWELSDNLKELRLRHLEPKRDLIVTIGKEVKALNNATFSKDYEKTITTRDIQPSVGFASRGSLLPGKVVEGLPVMALNVNNVDVNFFRVKPESLPAFISQWEYRNSLANWQSDKLLQMADLVYTGRFDLNPARNTREKIIAAAGRYQTASAGGRVSGCDESGWTLRLQ
;
A
#
# COMPACT_ATOMS: atom_id res chain seq x y z
N MET A 1 -41.31 12.42 3.36
CA MET A 1 -39.92 12.26 3.85
C MET A 1 -38.99 12.32 2.65
N SER A 2 -38.30 13.45 2.46
CA SER A 2 -37.40 13.70 1.33
C SER A 2 -36.00 13.19 1.67
N SER A 3 -35.54 12.13 1.00
CA SER A 3 -34.14 11.69 1.12
C SER A 3 -33.31 12.42 0.07
N ILE A 4 -32.53 13.40 0.52
CA ILE A 4 -31.65 14.23 -0.31
C ILE A 4 -30.49 13.34 -0.78
N LYS A 5 -30.60 12.76 -1.98
CA LYS A 5 -29.44 12.20 -2.70
C LYS A 5 -28.45 13.34 -2.92
N LYS A 6 -27.24 13.24 -2.35
CA LYS A 6 -26.13 14.18 -2.58
C LYS A 6 -25.82 14.23 -4.09
N SER A 7 -26.43 15.18 -4.78
CA SER A 7 -26.19 15.52 -6.18
C SER A 7 -24.87 16.26 -6.28
N GLY A 8 -23.84 15.57 -6.77
CA GLY A 8 -22.57 16.15 -7.18
C GLY A 8 -22.11 15.41 -8.41
N LYS A 9 -21.71 16.13 -9.47
CA LYS A 9 -21.14 15.54 -10.67
C LYS A 9 -19.87 14.78 -10.26
N VAL A 10 -19.71 13.56 -10.75
CA VAL A 10 -18.47 12.81 -10.55
C VAL A 10 -17.40 13.45 -11.42
N ASP A 11 -16.30 13.89 -10.80
CA ASP A 11 -15.14 14.40 -11.52
C ASP A 11 -14.37 13.26 -12.21
N GLY A 12 -13.96 13.49 -13.45
CA GLY A 12 -13.21 12.52 -14.25
C GLY A 12 -13.62 12.55 -15.72
N ALA A 13 -12.69 12.14 -16.59
CA ALA A 13 -12.94 11.94 -18.00
C ALA A 13 -13.28 10.48 -18.29
N TRP A 14 -14.11 10.26 -19.30
CA TRP A 14 -14.36 8.92 -19.82
C TRP A 14 -13.20 8.47 -20.71
N GLU A 15 -12.71 7.27 -20.47
CA GLU A 15 -11.71 6.61 -21.29
C GLU A 15 -12.37 5.51 -22.13
N LEU A 16 -12.17 5.57 -23.44
CA LEU A 16 -12.60 4.49 -24.34
C LEU A 16 -11.49 3.43 -24.40
N SER A 17 -11.86 2.16 -24.25
CA SER A 17 -10.94 1.04 -24.39
C SER A 17 -10.45 0.87 -25.84
N ASP A 18 -9.32 0.17 -26.00
CA ASP A 18 -8.74 -0.12 -27.31
C ASP A 18 -9.66 -0.96 -28.21
N ASN A 19 -10.55 -1.77 -27.60
CA ASN A 19 -11.55 -2.56 -28.32
C ASN A 19 -12.80 -1.76 -28.72
N LEU A 20 -12.88 -0.47 -28.34
CA LEU A 20 -13.96 0.48 -28.61
C LEU A 20 -15.35 0.04 -28.11
N LYS A 21 -15.40 -0.89 -27.16
CA LYS A 21 -16.63 -1.48 -26.61
C LYS A 21 -16.82 -1.23 -25.12
N GLU A 22 -15.82 -0.68 -24.43
CA GLU A 22 -15.89 -0.39 -23.01
C GLU A 22 -15.57 1.08 -22.76
N LEU A 23 -16.45 1.74 -22.01
CA LEU A 23 -16.22 3.09 -21.52
C LEU A 23 -15.89 3.00 -20.03
N ARG A 24 -14.78 3.60 -19.63
CA ARG A 24 -14.21 3.48 -18.28
C ARG A 24 -14.14 4.86 -17.62
N LEU A 25 -14.58 4.95 -16.37
CA LEU A 25 -14.39 6.10 -15.50
C LEU A 25 -13.60 5.62 -14.27
N ARG A 26 -12.40 6.16 -14.07
CA ARG A 26 -11.48 5.71 -13.01
C ARG A 26 -11.65 6.50 -11.72
N HIS A 27 -11.01 6.01 -10.66
CA HIS A 27 -10.87 6.68 -9.35
C HIS A 27 -12.20 6.96 -8.62
N LEU A 28 -13.20 6.12 -8.86
CA LEU A 28 -14.50 6.23 -8.20
C LEU A 28 -14.37 6.18 -6.68
N GLU A 29 -15.15 7.02 -6.01
CA GLU A 29 -15.26 7.04 -4.56
C GLU A 29 -15.89 5.76 -4.03
N PRO A 30 -15.37 5.18 -2.93
CA PRO A 30 -16.00 4.03 -2.29
C PRO A 30 -17.30 4.43 -1.58
N LYS A 31 -18.22 3.46 -1.39
CA LYS A 31 -19.51 3.63 -0.70
C LYS A 31 -20.41 4.78 -1.21
N ARG A 32 -20.43 5.00 -2.52
CA ARG A 32 -21.31 5.97 -3.18
C ARG A 32 -22.33 5.30 -4.09
N ASP A 33 -23.54 5.83 -4.06
CA ASP A 33 -24.56 5.54 -5.06
C ASP A 33 -24.40 6.53 -6.22
N LEU A 34 -24.23 5.99 -7.41
CA LEU A 34 -24.05 6.73 -8.65
C LEU A 34 -25.22 6.45 -9.58
N ILE A 35 -25.66 7.50 -10.29
CA ILE A 35 -26.63 7.39 -11.38
C ILE A 35 -25.87 7.63 -12.68
N VAL A 36 -25.88 6.63 -13.55
CA VAL A 36 -25.28 6.69 -14.88
C VAL A 36 -26.41 6.86 -15.89
N THR A 37 -26.42 8.02 -16.54
CA THR A 37 -27.36 8.32 -17.62
C THR A 37 -26.63 8.25 -18.96
N ILE A 38 -27.10 7.38 -19.85
CA ILE A 38 -26.59 7.21 -21.20
C ILE A 38 -27.62 7.85 -22.14
N GLY A 39 -27.24 8.97 -22.75
CA GLY A 39 -28.10 9.68 -23.69
C GLY A 39 -28.27 8.91 -25.00
N LYS A 40 -29.45 9.05 -25.62
CA LYS A 40 -29.76 8.38 -26.89
C LYS A 40 -28.85 8.79 -28.04
N GLU A 41 -28.25 9.97 -27.95
CA GLU A 41 -27.38 10.59 -28.94
C GLU A 41 -25.96 10.00 -29.00
N VAL A 42 -25.61 9.10 -28.07
CA VAL A 42 -24.32 8.39 -28.11
C VAL A 42 -24.24 7.58 -29.40
N LYS A 43 -23.16 7.80 -30.17
CA LYS A 43 -22.92 7.19 -31.48
C LYS A 43 -21.87 6.09 -31.40
N ALA A 44 -22.18 4.96 -32.03
CA ALA A 44 -21.18 3.93 -32.35
C ALA A 44 -20.44 4.27 -33.65
N LEU A 45 -19.33 3.57 -33.91
CA LEU A 45 -18.51 3.75 -35.14
C LEU A 45 -19.30 3.55 -36.44
N ASN A 46 -20.35 2.73 -36.41
CA ASN A 46 -21.24 2.47 -37.54
C ASN A 46 -22.40 3.46 -37.64
N ASN A 47 -22.34 4.61 -36.94
CA ASN A 47 -23.40 5.61 -36.82
C ASN A 47 -24.69 5.12 -36.14
N ALA A 48 -24.71 3.93 -35.56
CA ALA A 48 -25.85 3.49 -34.75
C ALA A 48 -25.95 4.32 -33.47
N THR A 49 -27.18 4.59 -33.04
CA THR A 49 -27.50 5.28 -31.80
C THR A 49 -28.46 4.45 -30.96
N PHE A 50 -28.61 4.81 -29.69
CA PHE A 50 -29.63 4.20 -28.86
C PHE A 50 -31.03 4.73 -29.24
N SER A 51 -32.07 3.92 -29.01
CA SER A 51 -33.46 4.31 -29.30
C SER A 51 -34.06 5.23 -28.24
N LYS A 52 -33.49 5.24 -27.03
CA LYS A 52 -33.94 6.02 -25.88
C LYS A 52 -32.79 6.22 -24.90
N ASP A 53 -32.98 7.13 -23.95
CA ASP A 53 -32.05 7.32 -22.85
C ASP A 53 -32.12 6.12 -21.89
N TYR A 54 -30.99 5.78 -21.29
CA TYR A 54 -30.90 4.72 -20.29
C TYR A 54 -30.36 5.28 -18.98
N GLU A 55 -31.02 4.92 -17.88
CA GLU A 55 -30.55 5.24 -16.54
C GLU A 55 -30.22 3.96 -15.78
N LYS A 56 -29.05 3.94 -15.15
CA LYS A 56 -28.60 2.83 -14.29
C LYS A 56 -28.08 3.38 -12.98
N THR A 57 -28.53 2.80 -11.88
CA THR A 57 -27.94 3.06 -10.56
C THR A 57 -26.88 2.01 -10.26
N ILE A 58 -25.70 2.46 -9.80
CA ILE A 58 -24.58 1.60 -9.40
C ILE A 58 -24.13 2.04 -8.02
N THR A 59 -23.99 1.08 -7.10
CA THR A 59 -23.36 1.30 -5.80
C THR A 59 -21.91 0.85 -5.88
N THR A 60 -20.97 1.76 -5.64
CA THR A 60 -19.54 1.45 -5.61
C THR A 60 -19.21 0.59 -4.40
N ARG A 61 -18.19 -0.28 -4.52
CA ARG A 61 -17.78 -1.16 -3.41
C ARG A 61 -17.31 -0.37 -2.19
N ASP A 62 -17.46 -1.00 -1.03
CA ASP A 62 -16.74 -0.60 0.19
C ASP A 62 -15.27 -0.97 0.02
N ILE A 63 -14.42 0.02 -0.21
CA ILE A 63 -12.98 -0.14 -0.28
C ILE A 63 -12.38 0.56 0.93
N GLN A 64 -11.91 -0.23 1.89
CA GLN A 64 -11.25 0.30 3.08
C GLN A 64 -9.82 0.74 2.76
N PRO A 65 -9.35 1.86 3.33
CA PRO A 65 -7.94 2.24 3.28
C PRO A 65 -7.06 1.10 3.79
N SER A 66 -5.95 0.84 3.09
CA SER A 66 -5.02 -0.22 3.49
C SER A 66 -3.59 0.14 3.14
N VAL A 67 -2.67 -0.33 3.98
CA VAL A 67 -1.23 -0.22 3.77
C VAL A 67 -0.57 -1.51 4.25
N GLY A 68 0.49 -1.94 3.57
CA GLY A 68 1.29 -3.08 3.99
C GLY A 68 2.54 -3.23 3.13
N PHE A 69 3.51 -4.02 3.57
CA PHE A 69 4.70 -4.27 2.76
C PHE A 69 4.37 -5.06 1.50
N ALA A 70 5.07 -4.77 0.40
CA ALA A 70 4.91 -5.49 -0.86
C ALA A 70 5.42 -6.95 -0.77
N SER A 71 6.29 -7.24 0.21
CA SER A 71 6.76 -8.58 0.54
C SER A 71 6.70 -8.82 2.05
N ARG A 72 6.63 -10.09 2.45
CA ARG A 72 6.55 -10.51 3.87
C ARG A 72 7.89 -10.45 4.61
N GLY A 73 8.93 -9.95 3.95
CA GLY A 73 10.30 -9.92 4.47
C GLY A 73 11.30 -10.17 3.35
N SER A 74 12.43 -9.49 3.42
CA SER A 74 13.61 -9.73 2.60
C SER A 74 14.81 -9.53 3.50
N LEU A 75 15.75 -10.48 3.49
CA LEU A 75 17.04 -10.32 4.16
C LEU A 75 17.85 -9.33 3.33
N LEU A 76 17.77 -8.05 3.69
CA LEU A 76 18.44 -6.99 2.93
C LEU A 76 19.95 -7.02 3.23
N PRO A 77 20.81 -7.17 2.20
CA PRO A 77 22.24 -6.90 2.31
C PRO A 77 22.48 -5.51 2.89
N GLY A 78 23.51 -5.37 3.73
CA GLY A 78 23.82 -4.20 4.57
C GLY A 78 23.98 -2.84 3.87
N LYS A 79 23.63 -2.73 2.60
CA LYS A 79 23.46 -1.48 1.85
C LYS A 79 22.01 -1.39 1.36
N VAL A 80 21.10 -0.95 2.24
CA VAL A 80 19.73 -0.58 1.86
C VAL A 80 19.80 0.73 1.08
N VAL A 81 20.06 0.65 -0.23
CA VAL A 81 20.14 1.84 -1.11
C VAL A 81 18.76 2.22 -1.68
N GLU A 82 17.83 1.26 -1.77
CA GLU A 82 16.61 1.44 -2.57
C GLU A 82 15.31 1.62 -1.78
N GLY A 83 15.34 1.63 -0.44
CA GLY A 83 14.16 1.86 0.40
C GLY A 83 13.25 0.63 0.59
N LEU A 84 12.07 0.83 1.20
CA LEU A 84 11.15 -0.26 1.56
C LEU A 84 9.91 -0.26 0.67
N PRO A 85 9.67 -1.30 -0.16
CA PRO A 85 8.50 -1.35 -1.02
C PRO A 85 7.23 -1.62 -0.19
N VAL A 86 6.29 -0.69 -0.24
CA VAL A 86 4.98 -0.76 0.41
C VAL A 86 3.86 -0.68 -0.62
N MET A 87 2.76 -1.37 -0.36
CA MET A 87 1.50 -1.26 -1.08
C MET A 87 0.58 -0.36 -0.28
N ALA A 88 0.09 0.72 -0.87
CA ALA A 88 -0.82 1.66 -0.21
C ALA A 88 -2.09 1.87 -1.04
N LEU A 89 -3.20 2.10 -0.36
CA LEU A 89 -4.49 2.46 -0.92
C LEU A 89 -5.18 3.42 0.04
N ASN A 90 -5.38 4.66 -0.38
CA ASN A 90 -6.04 5.71 0.42
C ASN A 90 -5.40 5.95 1.81
N VAL A 91 -4.09 5.69 1.95
CA VAL A 91 -3.32 5.96 3.17
C VAL A 91 -2.15 6.88 2.83
N ASN A 92 -2.12 8.06 3.43
CA ASN A 92 -1.15 9.11 3.09
C ASN A 92 0.20 8.92 3.80
N ASN A 93 0.21 8.34 5.00
CA ASN A 93 1.40 8.18 5.81
C ASN A 93 1.37 6.85 6.57
N VAL A 94 2.55 6.30 6.84
CA VAL A 94 2.71 5.09 7.65
C VAL A 94 3.89 5.25 8.61
N ASP A 95 3.68 4.85 9.86
CA ASP A 95 4.73 4.77 10.86
C ASP A 95 5.32 3.36 10.85
N VAL A 96 6.64 3.26 10.77
CA VAL A 96 7.33 1.97 10.68
C VAL A 96 8.46 1.90 11.70
N ASN A 97 8.60 0.75 12.37
CA ASN A 97 9.57 0.49 13.45
C ASN A 97 10.68 -0.47 13.01
N PHE A 98 11.96 -0.09 13.12
CA PHE A 98 13.12 -0.92 12.76
C PHE A 98 13.61 -1.64 13.98
N PHE A 99 13.70 -2.95 13.87
CA PHE A 99 14.27 -3.79 14.90
C PHE A 99 15.62 -4.34 14.42
N ARG A 100 16.52 -4.58 15.36
CA ARG A 100 17.75 -5.35 15.17
C ARG A 100 17.67 -6.56 16.05
N VAL A 101 17.66 -7.75 15.45
CA VAL A 101 17.68 -9.02 16.20
C VAL A 101 19.00 -9.11 16.96
N LYS A 102 18.92 -9.51 18.23
CA LYS A 102 20.09 -9.70 19.07
C LYS A 102 20.92 -10.87 18.57
N PRO A 103 22.26 -10.76 18.43
CA PRO A 103 23.09 -11.82 17.86
C PRO A 103 22.91 -13.17 18.55
N GLU A 104 22.77 -13.17 19.88
CA GLU A 104 22.55 -14.37 20.70
C GLU A 104 21.19 -15.05 20.46
N SER A 105 20.20 -14.29 19.99
CA SER A 105 18.84 -14.80 19.71
C SER A 105 18.61 -15.10 18.23
N LEU A 106 19.60 -14.85 17.36
CA LEU A 106 19.46 -14.97 15.91
C LEU A 106 19.06 -16.38 15.43
N PRO A 107 19.68 -17.48 15.89
CA PRO A 107 19.29 -18.82 15.45
C PRO A 107 17.85 -19.17 15.86
N ALA A 108 17.46 -18.79 17.08
CA ALA A 108 16.11 -18.99 17.59
C ALA A 108 15.08 -18.14 16.83
N PHE A 109 15.46 -16.92 16.45
CA PHE A 109 14.65 -16.01 15.67
C PHE A 109 14.38 -16.55 14.26
N ILE A 110 15.42 -16.96 13.52
CA ILE A 110 15.29 -17.48 12.14
C ILE A 110 14.42 -18.75 12.13
N SER A 111 14.66 -19.68 13.06
CA SER A 111 13.87 -20.90 13.19
C SER A 111 12.37 -20.61 13.43
N GLN A 112 12.07 -19.64 14.29
CA GLN A 112 10.69 -19.20 14.53
C GLN A 112 10.10 -18.45 13.34
N TRP A 113 10.89 -17.69 12.59
CA TRP A 113 10.43 -16.92 11.42
C TRP A 113 10.07 -17.82 10.23
N GLU A 114 10.93 -18.77 9.88
CA GLU A 114 10.69 -19.73 8.78
C GLU A 114 9.42 -20.56 9.02
N TYR A 115 9.20 -21.01 10.26
CA TYR A 115 8.02 -21.80 10.63
C TYR A 115 6.72 -20.98 10.66
N ARG A 116 6.79 -19.65 10.84
CA ARG A 116 5.63 -18.77 11.09
C ARG A 116 5.17 -17.94 9.91
N ASN A 117 5.75 -18.11 8.72
CA ASN A 117 5.34 -17.45 7.47
C ASN A 117 3.85 -17.66 7.06
N SER A 118 3.11 -18.48 7.82
CA SER A 118 1.70 -18.85 7.61
C SER A 118 0.70 -18.19 8.60
N LEU A 119 1.08 -17.76 9.82
CA LEU A 119 0.09 -17.51 10.90
C LEU A 119 0.31 -16.24 11.74
N ALA A 120 -0.47 -15.21 11.40
CA ALA A 120 -1.16 -14.22 12.24
C ALA A 120 -0.41 -13.31 13.27
N ASN A 121 -0.90 -12.06 13.36
CA ASN A 121 -0.40 -10.89 14.12
C ASN A 121 -0.33 -11.04 15.67
N TRP A 122 -0.67 -12.19 16.25
CA TRP A 122 -0.82 -12.33 17.71
C TRP A 122 0.43 -12.91 18.41
N GLN A 123 1.50 -13.22 17.67
CA GLN A 123 2.74 -13.79 18.22
C GLN A 123 3.93 -12.83 18.21
N SER A 124 3.70 -11.54 17.92
CA SER A 124 4.74 -10.54 17.73
C SER A 124 5.50 -10.20 19.02
N ASP A 125 4.87 -10.29 20.20
CA ASP A 125 5.50 -9.90 21.47
C ASP A 125 6.74 -10.73 21.82
N LYS A 126 6.71 -12.04 21.56
CA LYS A 126 7.87 -12.92 21.83
C LYS A 126 9.02 -12.69 20.85
N LEU A 127 8.70 -12.36 19.59
CA LEU A 127 9.73 -12.02 18.59
C LEU A 127 10.37 -10.67 18.90
N LEU A 128 9.56 -9.70 19.37
CA LEU A 128 10.02 -8.37 19.74
C LEU A 128 10.95 -8.38 20.97
N GLN A 129 10.83 -9.34 21.89
CA GLN A 129 11.78 -9.49 23.01
C GLN A 129 13.20 -9.88 22.57
N MET A 130 13.31 -10.53 21.40
CA MET A 130 14.58 -10.98 20.81
C MET A 130 15.22 -9.93 19.89
N ALA A 131 14.64 -8.74 19.80
CA ALA A 131 15.12 -7.67 18.94
C ALA A 131 15.04 -6.30 19.62
N ASP A 132 15.99 -5.43 19.35
CA ASP A 132 16.01 -4.07 19.88
C ASP A 132 15.49 -3.09 18.83
N LEU A 133 14.60 -2.18 19.23
CA LEU A 133 14.14 -1.08 18.38
C LEU A 133 15.34 -0.16 18.09
N VAL A 134 15.74 -0.04 16.83
CA VAL A 134 16.86 0.79 16.38
C VAL A 134 16.42 2.11 15.74
N TYR A 135 15.24 2.15 15.12
CA TYR A 135 14.75 3.38 14.47
C TYR A 135 13.23 3.35 14.23
N THR A 136 12.54 4.43 14.53
CA THR A 136 11.14 4.65 14.12
C THR A 136 11.09 5.81 13.15
N GLY A 137 10.39 5.62 12.03
CA GLY A 137 10.25 6.64 11.00
C GLY A 137 8.82 6.69 10.47
N ARG A 138 8.35 7.91 10.20
CA ARG A 138 7.12 8.17 9.45
C ARG A 138 7.46 8.33 7.98
N PHE A 139 6.75 7.62 7.11
CA PHE A 139 6.91 7.71 5.67
C PHE A 139 5.64 8.26 5.06
N ASP A 140 5.79 9.36 4.32
CA ASP A 140 4.71 9.88 3.48
C ASP A 140 4.66 9.09 2.18
N LEU A 141 3.48 8.56 1.85
CA LEU A 141 3.22 7.68 0.72
C LEU A 141 2.49 8.43 -0.40
N ASN A 142 1.54 9.31 -0.06
CA ASN A 142 0.73 10.10 -1.00
C ASN A 142 0.28 9.32 -2.27
N PRO A 143 -0.39 8.15 -2.12
CA PRO A 143 -0.85 7.37 -3.27
C PRO A 143 -1.91 8.12 -4.07
N ALA A 144 -2.03 7.81 -5.36
CA ALA A 144 -3.14 8.33 -6.15
C ALA A 144 -4.49 7.88 -5.56
N ARG A 145 -5.46 8.81 -5.58
CA ARG A 145 -6.77 8.61 -4.96
C ARG A 145 -7.47 7.36 -5.52
N ASN A 146 -7.99 6.53 -4.61
CA ASN A 146 -8.68 5.27 -4.89
C ASN A 146 -7.89 4.31 -5.78
N THR A 147 -6.56 4.37 -5.73
CA THR A 147 -5.67 3.52 -6.52
C THR A 147 -4.73 2.78 -5.59
N ARG A 148 -4.59 1.47 -5.82
CA ARG A 148 -3.62 0.66 -5.09
C ARG A 148 -2.29 0.75 -5.80
N GLU A 149 -1.29 1.30 -5.11
CA GLU A 149 0.02 1.56 -5.70
C GLU A 149 1.14 0.92 -4.90
N LYS A 150 2.17 0.50 -5.62
CA LYS A 150 3.45 0.10 -5.04
C LYS A 150 4.31 1.34 -4.93
N ILE A 151 4.56 1.77 -3.71
CA ILE A 151 5.38 2.94 -3.38
C ILE A 151 6.65 2.46 -2.70
N ILE A 152 7.78 3.10 -3.04
CA ILE A 152 9.03 2.88 -2.33
C ILE A 152 9.07 3.89 -1.19
N ALA A 153 8.88 3.43 0.04
CA ALA A 153 9.09 4.27 1.21
C ALA A 153 10.58 4.58 1.30
N ALA A 154 10.93 5.82 0.93
CA ALA A 154 12.30 6.31 0.89
C ALA A 154 12.85 6.31 2.32
N ALA A 155 13.63 5.29 2.56
CA ALA A 155 14.29 5.00 3.79
C ALA A 155 15.56 5.86 3.80
N GLY A 156 15.39 7.19 4.04
CA GLY A 156 16.47 8.17 3.93
C GLY A 156 17.72 7.68 4.65
N ARG A 157 18.90 7.89 4.04
CA ARG A 157 20.23 7.38 4.47
C ARG A 157 20.25 7.01 5.95
N TYR A 158 20.00 5.75 6.26
CA TYR A 158 20.15 5.26 7.62
C TYR A 158 21.64 5.26 7.92
N GLN A 159 22.17 6.39 8.40
CA GLN A 159 23.33 6.33 9.28
C GLN A 159 22.83 5.57 10.50
N THR A 160 23.18 4.29 10.56
CA THR A 160 23.26 3.59 11.84
C THR A 160 23.98 4.54 12.78
N ALA A 161 23.28 5.04 13.80
CA ALA A 161 23.90 5.85 14.85
C ALA A 161 25.08 5.02 15.36
N SER A 162 26.28 5.41 14.96
CA SER A 162 27.52 4.92 15.54
C SER A 162 27.43 5.34 16.99
N ALA A 163 27.21 4.37 17.87
CA ALA A 163 27.43 4.56 19.29
C ALA A 163 28.82 5.19 19.44
N GLY A 164 28.87 6.36 20.07
CA GLY A 164 30.11 7.04 20.38
C GLY A 164 30.99 6.11 21.22
N GLY A 165 32.01 5.58 20.59
CA GLY A 165 33.01 4.71 21.21
C GLY A 165 34.00 4.31 20.13
N ARG A 166 35.21 4.88 20.17
CA ARG A 166 36.32 4.42 19.33
C ARG A 166 36.50 2.93 19.56
N VAL A 167 36.24 2.13 18.53
CA VAL A 167 36.71 0.75 18.46
C VAL A 167 37.44 0.59 17.14
N SER A 168 38.76 0.46 17.23
CA SER A 168 39.60 -0.06 16.17
C SER A 168 39.24 -1.52 15.95
N GLY A 169 38.99 -1.92 14.71
CA GLY A 169 38.83 -3.31 14.33
C GLY A 169 37.67 -3.51 13.37
N CYS A 170 37.98 -3.73 12.10
CA CYS A 170 37.04 -4.27 11.13
C CYS A 170 36.57 -5.65 11.59
N ASP A 171 35.27 -5.85 11.75
CA ASP A 171 34.63 -7.10 11.32
C ASP A 171 33.31 -6.77 10.60
N GLU A 172 33.08 -7.51 9.51
CA GLU A 172 31.97 -7.35 8.58
C GLU A 172 30.84 -8.31 8.95
N SER A 173 29.98 -7.97 9.92
CA SER A 173 28.84 -8.83 10.24
C SER A 173 27.61 -8.08 10.77
N GLY A 174 27.02 -7.21 9.95
CA GLY A 174 25.84 -6.42 10.31
C GLY A 174 24.60 -6.72 9.48
N TRP A 175 23.73 -7.63 9.94
CA TRP A 175 22.39 -7.85 9.38
C TRP A 175 21.33 -7.32 10.35
N THR A 176 20.51 -6.35 9.91
CA THR A 176 19.44 -5.72 10.71
C THR A 176 18.08 -6.18 10.19
N LEU A 177 17.27 -6.79 11.04
CA LEU A 177 16.05 -7.51 10.66
C LEU A 177 14.82 -6.82 11.25
N ARG A 178 13.99 -6.23 10.37
CA ARG A 178 12.78 -5.48 10.75
C ARG A 178 11.58 -6.40 11.00
N LEU A 179 11.07 -6.42 12.24
CA LEU A 179 9.76 -6.99 12.59
C LEU A 179 8.60 -6.06 12.16
N GLN A 180 7.46 -6.71 11.88
CA GLN A 180 6.21 -6.30 11.21
C GLN A 180 5.78 -4.83 11.22
#